data_AF-A0A1I8C449-F1
#
_entry.id   AF-A0A1I8C449-F1
#
_cell.length_a   1.000
_cell.length_b   1.000
_cell.length_c   1.000
_cell.angle_alpha   90.00
_cell.angle_beta   90.00
_cell.angle_gamma   90.00
#
_symmetry.space_group_name_H-M   'P 1'
#
loop_
_entity.id
_entity.type
_entity.pdbx_description
1 polymer ?
#
loop_
_entity_poly.entity_id
_entity_poly.type
_entity_poly.pdbx_seq_one_letter_code
_entity_poly.pdbx_strand_id
1 'polypeptide(L)'
;MSKKGGKSKGNLNYTQKQNVNFIQQQEPQFILDLKKKIGYKEVTINDKFESTHQEGEESQKDEREDEFKPTVVVLDPSRDLTQEQVDIEVKKKAEELSKKNIEQGKMIFNIKKRKVEKSPIDATDNKKAKPINKSLLSFSCDEEDC
;
A
#
# COMPACT_ATOMS: atom_id res chain seq x y z
N MET A 1 -53.26 14.52 27.41
CA MET A 1 -52.33 14.68 26.26
C MET A 1 -51.33 15.77 26.61
N SER A 2 -50.06 15.43 26.89
CA SER A 2 -49.03 16.40 27.26
C SER A 2 -48.05 16.59 26.10
N LYS A 3 -48.08 17.75 25.44
CA LYS A 3 -47.10 18.14 24.42
C LYS A 3 -45.83 18.62 25.12
N LYS A 4 -44.75 17.84 25.06
CA LYS A 4 -43.41 18.29 25.43
C LYS A 4 -42.92 19.28 24.36
N GLY A 5 -42.79 20.54 24.74
CA GLY A 5 -42.24 21.60 23.89
C GLY A 5 -40.75 21.39 23.65
N GLY A 6 -40.35 21.24 22.39
CA GLY A 6 -38.95 21.32 21.98
C GLY A 6 -38.46 22.75 22.10
N LYS A 7 -37.49 23.00 22.97
CA LYS A 7 -36.81 24.30 23.08
C LYS A 7 -35.88 24.47 21.88
N SER A 8 -36.07 25.56 21.12
CA SER A 8 -35.12 25.99 20.10
C SER A 8 -33.78 26.33 20.75
N LYS A 9 -32.68 25.83 20.17
CA LYS A 9 -31.34 26.15 20.66
C LYS A 9 -30.97 27.56 20.20
N GLY A 10 -31.09 28.53 21.10
CA GLY A 10 -30.59 29.89 20.90
C GLY A 10 -29.06 29.91 20.83
N ASN A 11 -28.50 30.81 20.03
CA ASN A 11 -27.06 31.02 19.96
C ASN A 11 -26.53 31.56 21.29
N LEU A 12 -25.51 30.89 21.83
CA LEU A 12 -24.85 31.28 23.09
C LEU A 12 -24.01 32.55 22.91
N ASN A 13 -23.97 33.41 23.93
CA ASN A 13 -23.10 34.59 23.97
C ASN A 13 -21.63 34.19 24.22
N TYR A 14 -20.67 35.05 23.88
CA TYR A 14 -19.23 34.79 23.99
C TYR A 14 -18.80 34.33 25.39
N THR A 15 -19.31 34.97 26.44
CA THR A 15 -19.04 34.60 27.85
C THR A 15 -19.60 33.22 28.22
N GLN A 16 -20.70 32.80 27.57
CA GLN A 16 -21.28 31.47 27.78
C GLN A 16 -20.51 30.40 27.01
N LYS A 17 -19.90 30.73 25.88
CA LYS A 17 -19.05 29.82 25.09
C LYS A 17 -17.72 29.49 25.78
N GLN A 18 -17.17 30.42 26.57
CA GLN A 18 -15.92 30.20 27.29
C GLN A 18 -15.99 29.08 28.36
N ASN A 19 -17.19 28.72 28.81
CA ASN A 19 -17.41 27.66 29.78
C ASN A 19 -17.85 26.32 29.15
N VAL A 20 -17.74 26.18 27.81
CA VAL A 20 -18.10 24.95 27.11
C VAL A 20 -16.88 24.04 27.03
N ASN A 21 -16.92 22.95 27.79
CA ASN A 21 -15.89 21.91 27.73
C ASN A 21 -16.26 20.84 26.69
N PHE A 22 -15.25 20.36 25.98
CA PHE A 22 -15.40 19.20 25.11
C PHE A 22 -15.55 17.94 25.95
N ILE A 23 -16.65 17.21 25.77
CA ILE A 23 -16.87 15.90 26.37
C ILE A 23 -16.83 14.88 25.25
N GLN A 24 -15.81 14.03 25.24
CA GLN A 24 -15.74 12.91 24.30
C GLN A 24 -16.72 11.83 24.74
N GLN A 25 -17.90 11.82 24.13
CA GLN A 25 -18.88 10.78 24.37
C GLN A 25 -18.47 9.49 23.65
N GLN A 26 -18.74 8.34 24.27
CA GLN A 26 -18.59 7.06 23.58
C GLN A 26 -19.55 6.98 22.38
N GLU A 27 -19.12 6.28 21.33
CA GLU A 27 -19.94 6.14 20.14
C GLU A 27 -21.23 5.37 20.43
N PRO A 28 -22.35 5.78 19.80
CA PRO A 28 -23.61 5.06 19.93
C PRO A 28 -23.50 3.66 19.30
N GLN A 29 -24.24 2.70 19.86
CA GLN A 29 -24.21 1.28 19.47
C GLN A 29 -24.37 1.05 17.96
N PHE A 30 -25.20 1.86 17.29
CA PHE A 30 -25.42 1.70 15.84
C PHE A 30 -24.15 1.96 15.00
N ILE A 31 -23.29 2.90 15.41
CA ILE A 31 -22.03 3.20 14.70
C ILE A 31 -21.04 2.07 14.93
N LEU A 32 -21.00 1.52 16.15
CA LEU A 32 -20.18 0.35 16.48
C LEU A 32 -20.55 -0.86 15.62
N ASP A 33 -21.85 -1.15 15.51
CA ASP A 33 -22.35 -2.25 14.67
C ASP A 33 -22.02 -2.03 13.19
N LEU A 34 -22.15 -0.80 12.70
CA LEU A 34 -21.83 -0.46 11.31
C LEU A 34 -20.32 -0.61 11.05
N LYS A 35 -19.47 -0.03 11.91
CA LYS A 35 -18.02 -0.16 11.84
C LYS A 35 -17.59 -1.63 11.84
N LYS A 36 -18.22 -2.46 12.69
CA LYS A 36 -17.95 -3.90 12.75
C LYS A 36 -18.35 -4.63 11.46
N LYS A 37 -19.50 -4.30 10.87
CA LYS A 37 -19.96 -4.90 9.60
C LYS A 37 -19.06 -4.56 8.42
N ILE A 38 -18.57 -3.33 8.35
CA ILE A 38 -17.72 -2.86 7.26
C ILE A 38 -16.22 -3.13 7.49
N GLY A 39 -15.85 -3.70 8.64
CA GLY A 39 -14.44 -3.95 9.00
C GLY A 39 -13.64 -2.67 9.21
N TYR A 40 -14.28 -1.58 9.66
CA TYR A 40 -13.60 -0.31 9.87
C TYR A 40 -12.60 -0.41 11.02
N LYS A 41 -11.34 -0.07 10.73
CA LYS A 41 -10.26 0.08 11.71
C LYS A 41 -10.01 1.56 11.93
N GLU A 42 -10.01 1.99 13.19
CA GLU A 42 -9.68 3.38 13.53
C GLU A 42 -8.22 3.66 13.17
N VAL A 43 -8.02 4.58 12.23
CA VAL A 43 -6.70 4.94 11.72
C VAL A 43 -6.13 6.05 12.60
N THR A 44 -4.97 5.80 13.22
CA THR A 44 -4.26 6.84 13.96
C THR A 44 -3.34 7.64 13.04
N ILE A 45 -2.81 8.76 13.52
CA ILE A 45 -1.81 9.54 12.77
C ILE A 45 -0.56 8.69 12.48
N ASN A 46 -0.20 7.78 13.39
CA ASN A 46 0.96 6.89 13.24
C ASN A 46 0.78 5.88 12.11
N ASP A 47 -0.45 5.41 11.83
CA ASP A 47 -0.75 4.51 10.72
C ASP A 47 -0.45 5.13 9.35
N LYS A 48 -0.39 6.47 9.26
CA LYS A 48 0.04 7.17 8.03
C LYS A 48 1.57 7.17 7.85
N PHE A 49 2.30 7.02 8.95
CA PHE A 49 3.76 7.03 9.01
C PHE A 49 4.36 5.64 9.09
N GLU A 50 3.55 4.58 9.25
CA GLU A 50 3.97 3.21 9.04
C GLU A 50 4.43 3.05 7.59
N SER A 51 5.74 3.21 7.42
CA SER A 51 6.48 3.04 6.19
C SER A 51 6.27 1.63 5.67
N THR A 52 5.60 1.48 4.53
CA THR A 52 6.03 0.59 3.42
C THR A 52 6.56 -0.82 3.78
N HIS A 53 6.04 -1.40 4.86
CA HIS A 53 6.32 -2.77 5.30
C HIS A 53 4.99 -3.51 5.47
N GLN A 54 4.11 -3.40 4.47
CA GLN A 54 3.30 -4.57 4.12
C GLN A 54 4.24 -5.62 3.53
N GLU A 55 4.96 -6.32 4.40
CA GLU A 55 5.52 -7.63 4.08
C GLU A 55 4.32 -8.57 3.88
N GLY A 56 3.84 -8.73 2.64
CA GLY A 56 2.81 -9.75 2.38
C GLY A 56 2.06 -9.73 1.06
N GLU A 57 2.02 -8.62 0.30
CA GLU A 57 1.11 -8.56 -0.86
C GLU A 57 1.75 -8.94 -2.21
N GLU A 58 3.08 -8.95 -2.34
CA GLU A 58 3.72 -9.42 -3.59
C GLU A 58 3.69 -10.95 -3.73
N SER A 59 3.70 -11.70 -2.62
CA SER A 59 3.65 -13.17 -2.65
C SER A 59 2.23 -13.73 -2.83
N GLN A 60 1.18 -12.95 -2.53
CA GLN A 60 -0.22 -13.37 -2.70
C GLN A 60 -0.78 -13.06 -4.09
N LYS A 61 -0.04 -12.35 -4.95
CA LYS A 61 -0.57 -11.98 -6.26
C LYS A 61 -0.73 -13.19 -7.17
N ASP A 62 0.21 -14.14 -7.12
CA ASP A 62 0.13 -15.39 -7.89
C ASP A 62 -1.03 -16.28 -7.42
N GLU A 63 -1.26 -16.39 -6.10
CA GLU A 63 -2.38 -17.19 -5.56
C GLU A 63 -3.76 -16.56 -5.88
N ARG A 64 -3.87 -15.22 -5.85
CA ARG A 64 -5.12 -14.51 -6.22
C ARG A 64 -5.45 -14.62 -7.71
N GLU A 65 -4.46 -14.71 -8.59
CA GLU A 65 -4.70 -14.89 -10.03
C GLU A 65 -5.19 -16.30 -10.38
N ASP A 66 -4.80 -17.31 -9.59
CA ASP A 66 -5.31 -18.68 -9.75
C ASP A 66 -6.77 -18.83 -9.27
N GLU A 67 -7.18 -18.11 -8.23
CA GLU A 67 -8.55 -18.13 -7.70
C GLU A 67 -9.60 -17.48 -8.62
N PHE A 68 -9.20 -16.59 -9.54
CA PHE A 68 -10.12 -15.85 -10.43
C PHE A 68 -10.15 -16.37 -11.87
N LYS A 69 -9.76 -17.62 -12.11
CA LYS A 69 -9.85 -18.20 -13.47
C LYS A 69 -11.31 -18.61 -13.77
N PRO A 70 -11.88 -18.21 -14.92
CA PRO A 70 -13.23 -18.60 -15.29
C PRO A 70 -13.32 -20.11 -15.52
N THR A 71 -14.45 -20.71 -15.15
CA THR A 71 -14.73 -22.13 -15.43
C THR A 71 -15.01 -22.32 -16.91
N VAL A 72 -14.14 -23.08 -17.60
CA VAL A 72 -14.31 -23.42 -19.02
C VAL A 72 -14.92 -24.81 -19.14
N VAL A 73 -16.04 -24.91 -19.87
CA VAL A 73 -16.71 -26.18 -20.19
C VAL A 73 -16.48 -26.49 -21.66
N VAL A 74 -15.98 -27.70 -21.94
CA VAL A 74 -15.77 -28.23 -23.30
C VAL A 74 -17.11 -28.72 -23.83
N LEU A 75 -17.58 -28.18 -24.95
CA LEU A 75 -18.85 -28.58 -25.56
C LEU A 75 -18.62 -29.63 -26.65
N ASP A 76 -17.62 -29.42 -27.52
CA ASP A 76 -17.30 -30.30 -28.63
C ASP A 76 -15.84 -30.78 -28.57
N PRO A 77 -15.56 -32.08 -28.35
CA PRO A 77 -14.20 -32.59 -28.15
C PRO A 77 -13.33 -32.58 -29.42
N SER A 78 -13.91 -32.36 -30.60
CA SER A 78 -13.18 -32.28 -31.87
C SER A 78 -12.71 -30.87 -32.21
N ARG A 79 -13.29 -29.84 -31.58
CA ARG A 79 -13.02 -28.43 -31.89
C ARG A 79 -12.45 -27.70 -30.69
N ASP A 80 -12.94 -28.01 -29.49
CA ASP A 80 -12.54 -27.36 -28.26
C ASP A 80 -11.33 -28.07 -27.65
N LEU A 81 -10.42 -27.29 -27.06
CA LEU A 81 -9.23 -27.82 -26.40
C LEU A 81 -9.59 -28.35 -25.01
N THR A 82 -9.04 -29.51 -24.66
CA THR A 82 -9.13 -30.03 -23.29
C THR A 82 -8.18 -29.27 -22.37
N GLN A 83 -8.44 -29.32 -21.05
CA GLN A 83 -7.65 -28.61 -20.04
C GLN A 83 -6.15 -28.90 -20.17
N GLU A 84 -5.77 -30.16 -20.39
CA GLU A 84 -4.37 -30.56 -20.55
C GLU A 84 -3.71 -29.95 -21.81
N GLN A 85 -4.47 -29.85 -22.91
CA GLN A 85 -3.96 -29.26 -24.16
C GLN A 85 -3.78 -27.75 -24.02
N VAL A 86 -4.69 -27.08 -23.33
CA VAL A 86 -4.59 -25.64 -23.02
C VAL A 86 -3.31 -25.35 -22.23
N ASP A 87 -3.02 -26.13 -21.19
CA ASP A 87 -1.80 -25.94 -20.39
C ASP A 87 -0.52 -26.11 -21.21
N ILE A 88 -0.50 -27.06 -22.15
CA ILE A 88 0.62 -27.27 -23.06
C ILE A 88 0.78 -26.08 -24.01
N GLU A 89 -0.31 -25.56 -24.58
CA GLU A 89 -0.27 -24.40 -25.46
C GLU A 89 0.16 -23.12 -24.76
N VAL A 90 -0.30 -22.90 -23.52
CA VAL A 90 0.08 -21.74 -22.71
C VAL A 90 1.60 -21.75 -22.45
N LYS A 91 2.17 -22.91 -22.11
CA LYS A 91 3.62 -23.06 -21.93
C LYS A 91 4.39 -22.76 -23.22
N LYS A 92 3.94 -23.32 -24.36
CA LYS A 92 4.56 -23.04 -25.67
C LYS A 92 4.53 -21.55 -26.02
N LYS A 93 3.39 -20.88 -25.83
CA LYS A 93 3.26 -19.43 -26.06
C LYS A 93 4.19 -18.63 -25.14
N ALA A 94 4.32 -19.01 -23.87
CA ALA A 94 5.22 -18.34 -22.94
C ALA A 94 6.70 -18.46 -23.39
N GLU A 95 7.12 -19.63 -23.86
CA GLU A 95 8.48 -19.85 -24.40
C GLU A 95 8.73 -19.04 -25.69
N GLU A 96 7.75 -19.00 -26.60
CA GLU A 96 7.85 -18.20 -27.83
C GLU A 96 7.94 -16.70 -27.53
N LEU A 97 7.13 -16.20 -26.59
CA LEU A 97 7.19 -14.81 -26.14
C LEU A 97 8.53 -14.52 -25.46
N SER A 98 9.06 -15.45 -24.67
CA SER A 98 10.40 -15.32 -24.08
C SER A 98 11.48 -15.20 -25.14
N LYS A 99 11.47 -16.07 -26.16
CA LYS A 99 12.41 -16.02 -27.29
C LYS A 99 12.30 -14.69 -28.05
N LYS A 100 11.09 -14.23 -28.36
CA LYS A 100 10.84 -12.92 -28.99
C LYS A 100 11.35 -11.76 -28.14
N ASN A 101 11.15 -11.81 -26.82
CA ASN A 101 11.66 -10.79 -25.91
C ASN A 101 13.19 -10.76 -25.85
N ILE A 102 13.84 -11.94 -25.92
CA ILE A 102 15.30 -12.06 -26.01
C ILE A 102 15.81 -11.46 -27.33
N GLU A 103 15.18 -11.78 -28.46
CA GLU A 103 15.51 -11.20 -29.78
C GLU A 103 15.34 -9.68 -29.81
N GLN A 104 14.32 -9.16 -29.12
CA GLN A 104 14.08 -7.72 -28.96
C GLN A 104 14.96 -7.06 -27.89
N GLY A 105 15.82 -7.81 -27.19
CA GLY A 105 16.71 -7.30 -26.14
C GLY A 105 16.03 -6.93 -24.81
N LYS A 106 14.75 -7.29 -24.62
CA LYS A 106 13.97 -7.00 -23.39
C LYS A 106 14.06 -8.19 -22.43
N MET A 107 15.21 -8.37 -21.79
CA MET A 107 15.42 -9.41 -20.77
C MET A 107 15.23 -8.83 -19.36
N ILE A 108 14.39 -9.48 -18.55
CA ILE A 108 14.19 -9.14 -17.13
C ILE A 108 14.98 -10.16 -16.30
N PHE A 109 15.95 -9.69 -15.51
CA PHE A 109 16.71 -10.52 -14.59
C PHE A 109 16.05 -10.53 -13.22
N ASN A 110 15.54 -11.68 -12.80
CA ASN A 110 15.00 -11.85 -11.46
C ASN A 110 16.14 -12.00 -10.44
N ILE A 111 16.41 -10.94 -9.68
CA ILE A 111 17.39 -10.97 -8.58
C ILE A 111 16.73 -11.62 -7.35
N LYS A 112 17.24 -12.78 -6.94
CA LYS A 112 16.82 -13.43 -5.69
C LYS A 112 17.31 -12.59 -4.50
N LYS A 113 16.39 -12.05 -3.69
CA LYS A 113 16.73 -11.32 -2.46
C LYS A 113 17.32 -12.29 -1.42
N ARG A 114 18.52 -12.00 -0.92
CA ARG A 114 19.13 -12.74 0.21
C ARG A 114 18.38 -12.37 1.50
N LYS A 115 17.92 -13.37 2.27
CA LYS A 115 17.34 -13.16 3.60
C LYS A 115 18.46 -12.66 4.53
N VAL A 116 18.30 -11.47 5.09
CA VAL A 116 19.23 -10.92 6.10
C VAL A 116 18.65 -11.22 7.47
N GLU A 117 19.23 -12.19 8.16
CA GLU A 117 18.96 -12.43 9.58
C GLU A 117 19.73 -11.39 10.40
N LYS A 118 19.02 -10.63 11.25
CA LYS A 118 19.60 -9.62 12.14
C LYS A 118 20.00 -10.30 13.47
N SER A 119 21.28 -10.30 13.80
CA SER A 119 21.76 -10.53 15.17
C SER A 119 22.25 -9.21 15.80
N PRO A 120 22.00 -8.95 17.10
CA PRO A 120 22.35 -7.69 17.76
C PRO A 120 23.76 -7.76 18.37
N ILE A 121 24.54 -6.67 18.33
CA ILE A 121 25.59 -6.31 19.32
C ILE A 121 25.95 -4.81 19.12
N ASP A 122 25.98 -4.10 20.24
CA ASP A 122 26.38 -2.70 20.44
C ASP A 122 27.90 -2.41 20.27
N ALA A 123 28.16 -1.19 19.82
CA ALA A 123 29.33 -0.30 20.03
C ALA A 123 30.79 -0.81 19.90
N THR A 124 31.54 -0.32 18.90
CA THR A 124 32.58 0.75 19.03
C THR A 124 33.45 0.90 17.76
N ASP A 125 33.54 2.14 17.31
CA ASP A 125 34.64 2.88 16.67
C ASP A 125 35.36 2.51 15.33
N ASN A 126 35.52 3.61 14.57
CA ASN A 126 36.59 3.98 13.62
C ASN A 126 36.50 3.54 12.15
N LYS A 127 35.86 4.37 11.30
CA LYS A 127 36.36 4.62 9.92
C LYS A 127 36.23 6.11 9.54
N LYS A 128 37.37 6.70 9.18
CA LYS A 128 37.66 8.12 8.96
C LYS A 128 36.87 8.71 7.79
N ALA A 129 36.35 9.93 7.96
CA ALA A 129 35.71 10.73 6.92
C ALA A 129 36.73 11.27 5.90
N LYS A 130 36.40 11.21 4.60
CA LYS A 130 37.13 11.92 3.53
C LYS A 130 36.50 13.31 3.35
N PRO A 131 37.29 14.38 3.12
CA PRO A 131 36.73 15.71 2.91
C PRO A 131 36.04 15.78 1.55
N ILE A 132 34.75 16.17 1.57
CA ILE A 132 33.95 16.44 0.37
C ILE A 132 34.28 17.87 -0.05
N ASN A 133 34.80 18.03 -1.27
CA ASN A 133 35.10 19.35 -1.84
C ASN A 133 33.80 20.15 -1.94
N LYS A 134 33.77 21.33 -1.30
CA LYS A 134 32.65 22.26 -1.39
C LYS A 134 32.77 23.04 -2.70
N SER A 135 31.66 23.15 -3.41
CA SER A 135 31.49 23.79 -4.74
C SER A 135 31.65 22.82 -5.93
N LEU A 136 30.54 22.14 -6.25
CA LEU A 136 30.28 21.46 -7.52
C LEU A 136 29.27 22.23 -8.38
N LEU A 137 28.98 23.49 -8.03
CA LEU A 137 27.98 24.30 -8.69
C LEU A 137 28.53 25.71 -8.87
N SER A 138 28.73 26.11 -10.13
CA SER A 138 29.23 27.43 -10.55
C SER A 138 28.16 28.52 -10.48
N PHE A 139 27.23 28.45 -9.53
CA PHE A 139 26.08 29.36 -9.44
C PHE A 139 26.19 30.38 -8.31
N SER A 140 27.35 30.50 -7.64
CA SER A 140 27.60 31.53 -6.63
C SER A 140 28.59 32.60 -7.11
N CYS A 141 28.44 33.03 -8.37
CA CYS A 141 28.99 34.31 -8.83
C CYS A 141 27.89 35.34 -8.52
N ASP A 142 27.85 35.79 -7.28
CA ASP A 142 26.96 36.86 -6.81
C ASP A 142 27.34 38.15 -7.56
N GLU A 143 26.34 38.81 -8.13
CA GLU A 143 26.45 39.76 -9.24
C GLU A 143 26.90 41.18 -8.82
N GLU A 144 27.62 41.33 -7.70
CA GLU A 144 27.87 42.66 -7.10
C GLU A 144 29.34 43.11 -7.01
N ASP A 145 30.35 42.25 -7.20
CA ASP A 145 31.75 42.69 -7.23
C ASP A 145 32.63 41.74 -8.05
N CYS A 146 33.30 42.26 -9.09
CA CYS A 146 34.46 41.63 -9.71
C CYS A 146 35.71 42.42 -9.36
#